data_AF-A0A6B3ICJ3-F1
#
_entry.id   AF-A0A6B3ICJ3-F1
#
_cell.length_a   1.000
_cell.length_b   1.000
_cell.length_c   1.000
_cell.angle_alpha   90.00
_cell.angle_beta   90.00
_cell.angle_gamma   90.00
#
_symmetry.space_group_name_H-M   'P 1'
#
loop_
_entity.id
_entity.type
_entity.pdbx_description
1 polymer ?
#
loop_
_entity_poly.entity_id
_entity_poly.type
_entity_poly.pdbx_seq_one_letter_code
_entity_poly.pdbx_strand_id
1 'polypeptide(L)'
;GGPFDERVTAEEDGAWLGRARFVVDALPLTEATRDFFADTRLSALGGATFLNVGRGGTVSLPALGRALAAGQVSAAVLDVLADEPPAPGHPVWELPRTTVTSHSAGITADTDITEDFRAGWQALREGRVPELAVRVGRGY
;
A
#
# COMPACT_ATOMS: atom_id res chain seq x y z
N GLY A 1 -20.12 6.36 15.47
CA GLY A 1 -19.62 5.27 14.63
C GLY A 1 -18.23 5.65 14.17
N GLY A 2 -17.28 4.72 14.17
CA GLY A 2 -15.97 4.98 13.56
C GLY A 2 -16.10 5.16 12.03
N PRO A 3 -15.03 5.58 11.35
CA PRO A 3 -15.06 5.82 9.90
C PRO A 3 -15.18 4.55 9.04
N PHE A 4 -15.24 3.36 9.65
CA PHE A 4 -15.30 2.08 8.97
C PHE A 4 -16.49 1.26 9.47
N ASP A 5 -17.21 0.62 8.54
CA ASP A 5 -18.28 -0.32 8.85
C ASP A 5 -17.72 -1.56 9.58
N GLU A 6 -16.58 -2.06 9.12
CA GLU A 6 -15.99 -3.32 9.57
C GLU A 6 -14.46 -3.20 9.67
N ARG A 7 -13.86 -3.94 10.62
CA ARG A 7 -12.42 -3.98 10.86
C ARG A 7 -12.02 -5.40 11.19
N VAL A 8 -11.02 -5.91 10.48
CA VAL A 8 -10.46 -7.25 10.70
C VAL A 8 -8.95 -7.21 10.77
N THR A 9 -8.35 -8.25 11.34
CA THR A 9 -6.91 -8.41 11.35
C THR A 9 -6.42 -9.01 10.03
N ALA A 10 -5.10 -8.98 9.80
CA ALA A 10 -4.49 -9.57 8.62
C ALA A 10 -4.69 -11.10 8.53
N GLU A 11 -4.88 -11.76 9.67
CA GLU A 11 -5.14 -13.20 9.76
C GLU A 11 -6.57 -13.56 9.34
N GLU A 12 -7.49 -12.59 9.34
CA GLU A 12 -8.93 -12.79 9.13
C GLU A 12 -9.43 -12.14 7.82
N ASP A 13 -8.53 -11.58 7.00
CA ASP A 13 -8.86 -10.78 5.82
C ASP A 13 -9.41 -11.58 4.63
N GLY A 14 -9.10 -12.88 4.53
CA GLY A 14 -9.40 -13.69 3.34
C GLY A 14 -10.87 -13.71 2.94
N ALA A 15 -11.78 -13.81 3.91
CA ALA A 15 -13.23 -13.78 3.65
C ALA A 15 -13.72 -12.40 3.17
N TRP A 16 -13.01 -11.33 3.53
CA TRP A 16 -13.33 -9.96 3.11
C TRP A 16 -12.78 -9.66 1.72
N LEU A 17 -11.58 -10.15 1.41
CA LEU A 17 -10.96 -10.00 0.09
C LEU A 17 -11.87 -10.56 -1.01
N GLY A 18 -12.45 -11.75 -0.81
CA GLY A 18 -13.36 -12.36 -1.80
C GLY A 18 -14.70 -11.67 -1.98
N ARG A 19 -15.06 -10.71 -1.12
CA ARG A 19 -16.28 -9.91 -1.21
C ARG A 19 -16.02 -8.52 -1.82
N ALA A 20 -14.76 -8.13 -1.91
CA ALA A 20 -14.37 -6.81 -2.36
C ALA A 20 -14.51 -6.67 -3.87
N ARG A 21 -14.96 -5.50 -4.33
CA ARG A 21 -14.84 -5.10 -5.73
C ARG A 21 -13.54 -4.35 -6.00
N PHE A 22 -13.05 -3.64 -4.98
CA PHE A 22 -11.80 -2.89 -4.98
C PHE A 22 -11.05 -3.20 -3.70
N VAL A 23 -9.75 -3.45 -3.82
CA VAL A 23 -8.82 -3.60 -2.68
C VAL A 23 -7.77 -2.52 -2.81
N VAL A 24 -7.65 -1.67 -1.78
CA VAL A 24 -6.68 -0.58 -1.72
C VAL A 24 -5.64 -0.93 -0.68
N ASP A 25 -4.42 -1.20 -1.14
CA ASP A 25 -3.25 -1.38 -0.29
C ASP A 25 -2.62 -0.02 0.02
N ALA A 26 -2.73 0.37 1.29
CA ALA A 26 -2.08 1.54 1.88
C ALA A 26 -1.17 1.14 3.06
N LEU A 27 -0.69 -0.11 3.08
CA LEU A 27 0.15 -0.61 4.16
C LEU A 27 1.53 0.06 4.16
N PRO A 28 2.12 0.32 5.35
CA PRO A 28 3.54 0.62 5.42
C PRO A 28 4.35 -0.63 5.03
N LEU A 29 5.57 -0.43 4.53
CA LEU A 29 6.50 -1.55 4.30
C LEU A 29 7.28 -1.85 5.57
N THR A 30 7.07 -3.04 6.10
CA THR A 30 7.76 -3.62 7.26
C THR A 30 8.15 -5.06 6.93
N GLU A 31 8.84 -5.75 7.85
CA GLU A 31 9.08 -7.19 7.71
C GLU A 31 7.77 -7.98 7.63
N ALA A 32 6.75 -7.59 8.42
CA ALA A 32 5.46 -8.28 8.46
C ALA A 32 4.56 -8.01 7.24
N THR A 33 4.81 -6.94 6.50
CA THR A 33 4.01 -6.52 5.34
C THR A 33 4.76 -6.65 4.01
N ARG A 34 5.99 -7.15 4.02
CA ARG A 34 6.72 -7.50 2.80
C ARG A 34 5.98 -8.62 2.07
N ASP A 35 5.70 -8.41 0.79
CA ASP A 35 4.93 -9.35 -0.04
C ASP A 35 3.59 -9.76 0.60
N PHE A 36 2.98 -8.84 1.38
CA PHE A 36 1.69 -9.07 2.03
C PHE A 36 0.64 -9.56 1.02
N PHE A 37 0.61 -8.91 -0.15
CA PHE A 37 -0.12 -9.35 -1.33
C PHE A 37 0.78 -10.23 -2.23
N ALA A 38 0.85 -11.51 -1.88
CA ALA A 38 1.40 -12.59 -2.71
C ALA A 38 0.28 -13.53 -3.22
N ASP A 39 0.62 -14.71 -3.76
CA ASP A 39 -0.30 -15.62 -4.44
C ASP A 39 -1.59 -15.91 -3.66
N THR A 40 -1.51 -16.18 -2.35
CA THR A 40 -2.69 -16.52 -1.53
C THR A 40 -3.69 -15.38 -1.44
N ARG A 41 -3.24 -14.15 -1.12
CA ARG A 41 -4.16 -13.00 -1.02
C ARG A 41 -4.64 -12.56 -2.40
N LEU A 42 -3.75 -12.51 -3.39
CA LEU A 42 -4.09 -12.11 -4.75
C LEU A 42 -5.10 -13.06 -5.40
N SER A 43 -5.02 -14.36 -5.13
CA SER A 43 -6.03 -15.32 -5.60
C SER A 43 -7.38 -15.17 -4.89
N ALA A 44 -7.39 -14.72 -3.64
CA ALA A 44 -8.61 -14.50 -2.85
C ALA A 44 -9.42 -13.27 -3.32
N LEU A 45 -8.86 -12.37 -4.14
CA LEU A 45 -9.56 -11.18 -4.62
C LEU A 45 -10.76 -11.48 -5.53
N GLY A 46 -10.83 -12.68 -6.13
CA GLY A 46 -12.03 -13.14 -6.84
C GLY A 46 -12.50 -12.24 -7.99
N GLY A 47 -11.58 -11.52 -8.65
CA GLY A 47 -11.88 -10.58 -9.73
C GLY A 47 -11.97 -9.11 -9.29
N ALA A 48 -11.59 -8.77 -8.06
CA ALA A 48 -11.46 -7.38 -7.62
C ALA A 48 -10.40 -6.60 -8.41
N THR A 49 -10.54 -5.27 -8.44
CA THR A 49 -9.47 -4.36 -8.86
C THR A 49 -8.54 -4.13 -7.68
N PHE A 50 -7.24 -4.33 -7.89
CA PHE A 50 -6.21 -4.10 -6.89
C PHE A 50 -5.55 -2.72 -7.09
N LEU A 51 -5.40 -1.95 -6.03
CA LEU A 51 -4.72 -0.65 -6.05
C LEU A 51 -3.62 -0.67 -4.99
N ASN A 52 -2.38 -0.31 -5.35
CA ASN A 52 -1.31 -0.10 -4.38
C ASN A 52 -0.89 1.37 -4.37
N VAL A 53 -1.16 2.04 -3.25
CA VAL A 53 -0.78 3.42 -2.94
C VAL A 53 0.10 3.49 -1.67
N GLY A 54 0.46 2.33 -1.11
CA GLY A 54 1.28 2.20 0.08
C GLY A 54 2.77 2.17 -0.27
N ARG A 55 3.34 0.96 -0.42
CA ARG A 55 4.74 0.78 -0.82
C ARG A 55 4.85 -0.39 -1.79
N GLY A 56 5.67 -0.29 -2.84
CA GLY A 56 5.72 -1.35 -3.85
C GLY A 56 6.18 -2.71 -3.32
N GLY A 57 6.96 -2.74 -2.23
CA GLY A 57 7.40 -3.99 -1.59
C GLY A 57 6.31 -4.75 -0.80
N THR A 58 5.08 -4.23 -0.70
CA THR A 58 3.95 -4.93 -0.08
C THR A 58 3.26 -5.90 -1.03
N VAL A 59 3.56 -5.82 -2.33
CA VAL A 59 3.00 -6.70 -3.36
C VAL A 59 4.11 -7.43 -4.12
N SER A 60 3.95 -8.75 -4.26
CA SER A 60 4.82 -9.53 -5.12
C SER A 60 4.41 -9.33 -6.58
N LEU A 61 5.21 -8.56 -7.33
CA LEU A 61 4.92 -8.26 -8.75
C LEU A 61 4.74 -9.52 -9.63
N PRO A 62 5.56 -10.58 -9.47
CA PRO A 62 5.33 -11.83 -10.20
C PRO A 62 4.00 -12.51 -9.84
N ALA A 63 3.61 -12.51 -8.56
CA ALA A 63 2.33 -13.07 -8.13
C ALA A 63 1.15 -12.25 -8.67
N LEU A 64 1.26 -10.93 -8.68
CA LEU A 64 0.27 -10.04 -9.27
C LEU A 64 0.09 -10.33 -10.76
N GLY A 65 1.18 -10.51 -11.50
CA GLY A 65 1.13 -10.90 -12.91
C GLY A 65 0.40 -12.23 -13.15
N ARG A 66 0.66 -13.25 -12.33
CA ARG A 66 -0.08 -14.53 -12.39
C ARG A 66 -1.56 -14.36 -12.11
N ALA A 67 -1.90 -13.61 -11.05
CA ALA A 67 -3.29 -13.40 -10.64
C ALA A 67 -4.09 -12.59 -11.68
N LEU A 68 -3.45 -11.59 -12.30
CA LEU A 68 -4.03 -10.88 -13.44
C LEU A 68 -4.21 -11.83 -14.64
N ALA A 69 -3.19 -12.62 -15.01
CA ALA A 69 -3.32 -13.57 -16.12
C ALA A 69 -4.46 -14.59 -15.90
N ALA A 70 -4.65 -15.05 -14.66
CA ALA A 70 -5.70 -15.99 -14.27
C ALA A 70 -7.09 -15.36 -14.08
N GLY A 71 -7.22 -14.02 -14.15
CA GLY A 71 -8.47 -13.30 -13.91
C GLY A 71 -8.90 -13.23 -12.44
N GLN A 72 -8.03 -13.65 -11.51
CA GLN A 72 -8.24 -13.52 -10.06
C GLN A 72 -8.15 -12.05 -9.61
N VAL A 73 -7.40 -11.25 -10.36
CA VAL A 73 -7.42 -9.79 -10.29
C VAL A 73 -7.90 -9.26 -11.64
N SER A 74 -8.93 -8.40 -11.63
CA SER A 74 -9.50 -7.88 -12.87
C SER A 74 -8.65 -6.78 -13.48
N ALA A 75 -8.08 -5.90 -12.65
CA ALA A 75 -7.14 -4.87 -13.06
C ALA A 75 -6.25 -4.46 -11.87
N ALA A 76 -5.11 -3.85 -12.17
CA ALA A 76 -4.21 -3.29 -11.17
C ALA A 76 -3.92 -1.80 -11.42
N VAL A 77 -3.87 -1.00 -10.36
CA VAL A 77 -3.33 0.36 -10.37
C VAL A 77 -2.17 0.42 -9.37
N LEU A 78 -0.97 0.70 -9.87
CA LEU A 78 0.26 0.70 -9.07
C LEU A 78 0.84 2.12 -9.07
N ASP A 79 0.70 2.83 -7.95
CA ASP A 79 1.36 4.14 -7.78
C ASP A 79 2.80 3.99 -7.28
N VAL A 80 3.09 2.85 -6.65
CA VAL A 80 4.37 2.55 -6.01
C VAL A 80 4.95 1.25 -6.53
N LEU A 81 6.27 1.18 -6.65
CA LEU A 81 7.03 0.01 -7.08
C LEU A 81 8.19 -0.26 -6.11
N ALA A 82 8.72 -1.48 -6.12
CA ALA A 82 9.84 -1.83 -5.23
C ALA A 82 11.11 -1.06 -5.61
N ASP A 83 11.33 -0.90 -6.92
CA ASP A 83 12.41 -0.09 -7.49
C ASP A 83 11.81 1.13 -8.19
N GLU A 84 12.22 2.32 -7.76
CA GLU A 84 11.71 3.59 -8.27
C GLU A 84 12.85 4.56 -8.65
N PRO A 85 12.81 5.16 -9.86
CA PRO A 85 11.87 4.88 -10.95
C PRO A 85 12.16 3.50 -11.59
N PRO A 86 11.12 2.78 -12.06
CA PRO A 86 11.33 1.52 -12.76
C PRO A 86 12.15 1.74 -14.04
N ALA A 87 13.10 0.84 -14.30
CA ALA A 87 13.86 0.85 -15.54
C ALA A 87 12.94 0.65 -16.77
N PRO A 88 13.33 1.08 -17.98
CA PRO A 88 12.52 0.90 -19.19
C PRO A 88 12.16 -0.56 -19.51
N GLY A 89 13.00 -1.52 -19.13
CA GLY A 89 12.75 -2.96 -19.32
C GLY A 89 12.11 -3.65 -18.10
N HIS A 90 11.56 -2.89 -17.15
CA HIS A 90 11.00 -3.47 -15.93
C HIS A 90 9.71 -4.27 -16.21
N PRO A 91 9.51 -5.46 -15.63
CA PRO A 91 8.37 -6.34 -15.94
C PRO A 91 6.99 -5.73 -15.70
N VAL A 92 6.88 -4.69 -14.86
CA VAL A 92 5.61 -3.99 -14.60
C VAL A 92 4.94 -3.49 -15.89
N TRP A 93 5.73 -3.12 -16.90
CA TRP A 93 5.24 -2.57 -18.16
C TRP A 93 4.53 -3.61 -19.03
N GLU A 94 4.76 -4.89 -18.75
CA GLU A 94 4.17 -6.01 -19.49
C GLU A 94 2.97 -6.62 -18.76
N LEU A 95 2.64 -6.14 -17.55
CA LEU A 95 1.53 -6.69 -16.78
C LEU A 95 0.18 -6.39 -17.45
N PRO A 96 -0.68 -7.41 -17.65
CA PRO A 96 -1.97 -7.19 -18.30
C PRO A 96 -2.88 -6.36 -17.42
N ARG A 97 -3.67 -5.46 -18.04
CA ARG A 97 -4.70 -4.65 -17.37
C ARG A 97 -4.16 -3.88 -16.15
N THR A 98 -2.92 -3.41 -16.27
CA THR A 98 -2.21 -2.67 -15.22
C THR A 98 -1.99 -1.22 -15.66
N THR A 99 -2.28 -0.28 -14.76
CA THR A 99 -1.92 1.14 -14.89
C THR A 99 -0.87 1.47 -13.83
N VAL A 100 0.17 2.19 -14.23
CA VAL A 100 1.24 2.63 -13.33
C VAL A 100 1.24 4.15 -13.27
N THR A 101 1.31 4.70 -12.07
CA THR A 101 1.51 6.14 -11.81
C THR A 101 2.84 6.37 -11.08
N SER A 102 3.33 7.60 -11.08
CA SER A 102 4.69 7.94 -10.67
C SER A 102 4.77 8.38 -9.21
N HIS A 103 4.37 7.52 -8.27
CA HIS A 103 4.39 7.79 -6.83
C HIS A 103 3.79 9.15 -6.47
N SER A 104 2.57 9.40 -6.94
CA SER A 104 1.90 10.70 -6.87
C SER A 104 0.49 10.63 -6.25
N ALA A 105 0.10 9.50 -5.67
CA ALA A 105 -1.20 9.36 -5.01
C ALA A 105 -1.30 10.14 -3.69
N GLY A 106 -0.17 10.42 -3.03
CA GLY A 106 -0.11 11.08 -1.72
C GLY A 106 0.87 12.26 -1.68
N ILE A 107 0.72 13.22 -2.59
CA ILE A 107 1.59 14.40 -2.64
C ILE A 107 1.40 15.24 -1.37
N THR A 108 2.49 15.52 -0.67
CA THR A 108 2.53 16.42 0.48
C THR A 108 2.58 17.87 0.02
N ALA A 109 1.74 18.74 0.58
CA ALA A 109 1.84 20.16 0.33
C ALA A 109 2.95 20.79 1.20
N ASP A 110 3.63 21.81 0.69
CA ASP A 110 4.67 22.53 1.45
C ASP A 110 4.16 23.02 2.81
N THR A 111 2.89 23.43 2.89
CA THR A 111 2.24 23.85 4.13
C THR A 111 2.21 22.74 5.17
N ASP A 112 1.87 21.52 4.78
CA ASP A 112 1.77 20.37 5.68
C ASP A 112 3.12 20.08 6.34
N ILE A 113 4.21 20.13 5.55
CA ILE A 113 5.58 19.94 6.04
C ILE A 113 5.90 20.99 7.11
N THR A 114 5.61 22.27 6.83
CA THR A 114 5.94 23.34 7.78
C THR A 114 5.12 23.27 9.06
N GLU A 115 3.86 22.85 8.97
CA GLU A 115 2.96 22.70 10.11
C GLU A 115 3.40 21.51 10.99
N ASP A 116 3.62 20.34 10.39
CA ASP A 116 4.06 19.13 11.07
C ASP A 116 5.42 19.33 11.75
N PHE A 117 6.36 19.96 11.05
CA PHE A 117 7.68 20.26 11.62
C PHE A 117 7.56 21.21 12.82
N ARG A 118 6.76 22.28 12.71
CA ARG A 118 6.56 23.24 13.80
C ARG A 118 5.94 22.57 15.01
N ALA A 119 4.91 21.74 14.81
CA ALA A 119 4.23 21.01 15.87
C ALA A 119 5.20 20.04 16.58
N GLY A 120 5.99 19.28 15.81
CA GLY A 120 7.00 18.38 16.37
C GLY A 120 8.09 19.13 17.15
N TRP A 121 8.60 20.24 16.60
CA TRP A 121 9.59 21.08 17.27
C TRP A 121 9.07 21.64 18.59
N GLN A 122 7.83 22.12 18.62
CA GLN A 122 7.22 22.63 19.85
C GLN A 122 7.07 21.53 20.90
N ALA A 123 6.59 20.33 20.51
CA ALA A 123 6.48 19.20 21.42
C ALA A 123 7.83 18.85 22.06
N LEU A 124 8.89 18.78 21.26
CA LEU A 124 10.25 18.49 21.75
C LEU A 124 10.76 19.58 22.71
N ARG A 125 10.52 20.86 22.41
CA ARG A 125 10.92 21.97 23.31
C ARG A 125 10.21 21.93 24.67
N GLU A 126 9.03 21.34 24.73
CA GLU A 126 8.24 21.17 25.94
C GLU A 126 8.54 19.82 26.63
N GLY A 127 9.50 19.04 26.14
CA GLY A 127 9.84 17.72 26.69
C GLY A 127 8.78 16.63 26.41
N ARG A 128 7.90 16.84 25.43
CA ARG A 128 6.87 15.90 25.00
C ARG A 128 7.33 15.10 23.78
N VAL A 129 6.76 13.92 23.59
CA VAL A 129 6.90 13.14 22.36
C VAL A 129 5.98 13.77 21.29
N PRO A 130 6.48 14.07 20.08
CA PRO A 130 5.63 14.53 18.96
C PRO A 130 4.50 13.53 18.67
N GLU A 131 3.33 14.04 18.30
CA GLU A 131 2.15 13.20 18.01
C GLU A 131 2.39 12.22 16.86
N LEU A 132 3.06 12.68 15.80
CA LEU A 132 3.39 11.90 14.61
C LEU A 132 4.73 11.15 14.73
N ALA A 133 5.25 10.96 15.95
CA ALA A 133 6.51 10.25 16.15
C ALA A 133 6.38 8.77 15.74
N VAL A 134 7.22 8.37 14.78
CA VAL A 134 7.37 6.97 14.36
C VAL A 134 7.76 6.10 15.54
N ARG A 135 7.10 4.95 15.70
CA ARG A 135 7.50 3.96 16.70
C ARG A 135 8.53 3.02 16.10
N VAL A 136 9.81 3.37 16.23
CA VAL A 136 10.94 2.64 15.62
C VAL A 136 10.89 1.13 15.85
N GLY A 137 10.50 0.68 17.06
CA GLY A 137 10.37 -0.75 17.37
C GLY A 137 9.25 -1.50 16.62
N ARG A 138 8.32 -0.78 15.99
CA ARG A 138 7.25 -1.33 15.13
C ARG A 138 7.54 -1.16 13.63
N GLY A 139 8.53 -0.34 13.27
CA GLY A 139 8.86 -0.03 11.88
C GLY A 139 7.93 0.97 11.19
N TYR A 140 6.99 1.58 11.92
CA TYR A 140 6.07 2.63 11.47
C TYR A 140 5.56 3.46 12.65
#